data_AF-S4PV12-F1
#
_entry.id   AF-S4PV12-F1
#
_cell.length_a   1.000
_cell.length_b   1.000
_cell.length_c   1.000
_cell.angle_alpha   90.00
_cell.angle_beta   90.00
_cell.angle_gamma   90.00
#
_symmetry.space_group_name_H-M   'P 1'
#
loop_
_entity.id
_entity.type
_entity.pdbx_description
1 polymer ?
#
loop_
_entity_poly.entity_id
_entity_poly.type
_entity_poly.pdbx_seq_one_letter_code
_entity_poly.pdbx_strand_id
1 'polypeptide(L)'
;EKDSGLGISLEGTVRVVAGKEVQARHYIRAIAPNSPVSKLGIYKVGDELLEVNGMRVLGAHHVEVVTRLRAVKSPVLLVVVR
;
A
#
# COMPACT_ATOMS: atom_id res chain seq x y z
N GLU A 1 -20.77 9.15 -6.95
CA GLU A 1 -19.41 9.26 -7.52
C GLU A 1 -18.67 7.92 -7.38
N LYS A 2 -17.92 7.48 -8.39
CA LYS A 2 -17.05 6.29 -8.26
C LYS A 2 -15.82 6.71 -7.45
N ASP A 3 -15.63 6.13 -6.26
CA ASP A 3 -14.43 6.29 -5.44
C ASP A 3 -13.17 6.28 -6.33
N SER A 4 -12.56 7.45 -6.50
CA SER A 4 -11.42 7.71 -7.39
C SER A 4 -10.10 7.27 -6.78
N GLY A 5 -10.10 6.11 -6.11
CA GLY A 5 -8.93 5.55 -5.47
C GLY A 5 -7.88 5.06 -6.47
N LEU A 6 -6.70 4.72 -5.96
CA LEU A 6 -5.59 4.16 -6.75
C LEU A 6 -5.93 2.83 -7.43
N GLY A 7 -6.98 2.15 -6.95
CA GLY A 7 -7.45 0.86 -7.45
C GLY A 7 -6.56 -0.30 -7.02
N ILE A 8 -5.99 -0.21 -5.82
CA ILE A 8 -5.27 -1.30 -5.16
C ILE A 8 -6.00 -1.72 -3.89
N SER A 9 -5.95 -3.00 -3.59
CA SER A 9 -6.26 -3.55 -2.26
C SER A 9 -4.96 -3.95 -1.59
N LEU A 10 -4.87 -3.75 -0.27
CA LEU A 10 -3.70 -4.13 0.52
C LEU A 10 -4.03 -5.30 1.44
N GLU A 11 -3.04 -6.15 1.66
CA GLU A 11 -2.99 -7.07 2.79
C GLU A 11 -1.81 -6.74 3.69
N GLY A 12 -1.95 -7.04 4.97
CA GLY A 12 -0.94 -6.77 5.99
C GLY A 12 -0.49 -8.08 6.64
N THR A 13 0.78 -8.16 6.98
CA THR A 13 1.31 -9.18 7.89
C THR A 13 2.00 -8.48 9.05
N VAL A 14 1.93 -9.08 10.22
CA VAL A 14 2.63 -8.60 11.41
C VAL A 14 3.30 -9.80 12.08
N ARG A 15 4.49 -9.58 12.63
CA ARG A 15 5.11 -10.55 13.52
C ARG A 15 4.77 -10.18 14.95
N VAL A 16 4.44 -11.14 15.79
CA VAL A 16 4.21 -10.88 17.22
C VAL A 16 5.39 -11.42 18.01
N VAL A 17 6.02 -10.57 18.82
CA VAL A 17 7.13 -10.92 19.72
C VAL A 17 6.78 -10.43 21.11
N ALA A 18 6.75 -11.36 22.09
CA ALA A 18 6.37 -11.07 23.47
C ALA A 18 5.04 -10.30 23.60
N GLY A 19 4.03 -10.69 22.81
CA GLY A 19 2.70 -10.06 22.82
C GLY A 19 2.62 -8.69 22.14
N LYS A 20 3.70 -8.21 21.51
CA LYS A 20 3.74 -6.94 20.77
C LYS A 20 3.86 -7.20 19.28
N GLU A 21 3.04 -6.52 18.49
CA GLU A 21 3.20 -6.48 17.04
C GLU A 21 4.48 -5.73 16.67
N VAL A 22 5.29 -6.37 15.83
CA VAL A 22 6.55 -5.86 15.30
C VAL A 22 6.65 -6.23 13.82
N GLN A 23 7.47 -5.49 13.07
CA GLN A 23 7.76 -5.78 11.67
C GLN A 23 6.50 -5.89 10.78
N ALA A 24 5.58 -4.93 10.90
CA ALA A 24 4.41 -4.87 10.03
C ALA A 24 4.82 -4.64 8.55
N ARG A 25 4.23 -5.41 7.65
CA ARG A 25 4.51 -5.40 6.21
C ARG A 25 3.22 -5.37 5.42
N HIS A 26 3.22 -4.69 4.28
CA HIS A 26 2.01 -4.42 3.50
C HIS A 26 2.25 -4.74 2.04
N TYR A 27 1.34 -5.49 1.43
CA TYR A 27 1.47 -6.00 0.07
C TYR A 27 0.25 -5.64 -0.76
N ILE A 28 0.45 -5.43 -2.06
CA ILE A 28 -0.65 -5.29 -3.01
C ILE A 28 -1.34 -6.66 -3.16
N ARG A 29 -2.55 -6.78 -2.63
CA ARG A 29 -3.36 -8.00 -2.72
C ARG A 29 -4.10 -8.12 -4.05
N ALA A 30 -4.58 -7.00 -4.56
CA ALA A 30 -5.33 -6.96 -5.81
C ALA A 30 -5.15 -5.60 -6.50
N ILE A 31 -5.22 -5.61 -7.83
CA ILE A 31 -5.23 -4.40 -8.65
C ILE A 31 -6.53 -4.41 -9.46
N ALA A 32 -7.35 -3.38 -9.28
CA ALA A 32 -8.60 -3.22 -9.99
C ALA A 32 -8.33 -2.96 -11.49
N PRO A 33 -9.05 -3.63 -12.42
CA PRO A 33 -8.92 -3.36 -13.85
C PRO A 33 -9.21 -1.90 -14.19
N ASN A 34 -8.50 -1.35 -15.18
CA ASN A 34 -8.65 0.04 -15.64
C ASN A 34 -8.42 1.13 -14.59
N SER A 35 -7.91 0.78 -13.41
CA SER A 35 -7.49 1.73 -12.38
C SER A 35 -6.24 2.52 -12.78
N PRO A 36 -5.93 3.65 -12.11
CA PRO A 36 -4.67 4.36 -12.32
C PRO A 36 -3.45 3.46 -12.19
N VAL A 37 -3.40 2.62 -11.15
CA VAL A 37 -2.29 1.68 -10.92
C VAL A 37 -2.23 0.61 -12.00
N SER A 38 -3.37 0.02 -12.40
CA SER A 38 -3.43 -0.97 -13.49
C SER A 38 -2.91 -0.42 -14.81
N LYS A 39 -3.27 0.81 -15.16
CA LYS A 39 -2.88 1.46 -16.42
C LYS A 39 -1.38 1.73 -16.52
N LEU A 40 -0.68 1.87 -15.39
CA LEU A 40 0.78 2.02 -15.38
C LEU A 40 1.51 0.72 -15.73
N GLY A 41 0.91 -0.45 -15.45
CA GLY A 41 1.47 -1.75 -15.81
C GLY A 41 2.77 -2.17 -15.10
N ILE A 42 3.29 -1.34 -14.18
CA ILE A 42 4.56 -1.59 -13.46
C ILE A 42 4.37 -2.30 -12.11
N TYR A 43 3.22 -2.09 -11.47
CA TYR A 43 2.88 -2.68 -10.17
C TYR A 43 2.21 -4.04 -10.35
N LYS A 44 2.45 -4.96 -9.42
CA LYS A 44 1.88 -6.32 -9.42
C LYS A 44 1.35 -6.71 -8.05
N VAL A 45 0.45 -7.69 -8.06
CA VAL A 45 0.04 -8.40 -6.84
C VAL A 45 1.29 -9.05 -6.23
N GLY A 46 1.42 -8.92 -4.90
CA GLY A 46 2.57 -9.39 -4.14
C GLY A 46 3.67 -8.34 -3.94
N ASP A 47 3.63 -7.21 -4.64
CA ASP A 47 4.59 -6.12 -4.39
C ASP A 47 4.42 -5.57 -2.97
N GLU A 48 5.54 -5.42 -2.25
CA GLU A 48 5.55 -4.84 -0.91
C GLU A 48 5.66 -3.32 -0.98
N LEU A 49 4.79 -2.64 -0.25
CA LEU A 49 4.78 -1.18 -0.15
C LEU A 49 5.81 -0.68 0.87
N LEU A 50 6.77 0.11 0.38
CA LEU A 50 7.85 0.68 1.20
C LEU A 50 7.58 2.14 1.55
N GLU A 51 7.12 2.93 0.57
CA GLU A 51 6.86 4.36 0.74
C GLU A 51 5.64 4.83 -0.05
N VAL A 52 5.02 5.90 0.45
CA VAL A 52 3.92 6.63 -0.19
C VAL A 52 4.27 8.11 -0.18
N ASN A 53 4.43 8.72 -1.36
CA ASN A 53 4.84 10.12 -1.52
C ASN A 53 6.08 10.51 -0.67
N GLY A 54 7.11 9.65 -0.68
CA GLY A 54 8.34 9.86 0.09
C GLY A 54 8.22 9.62 1.59
N MET A 55 7.04 9.21 2.08
CA MET A 55 6.85 8.81 3.47
C MET A 55 6.97 7.29 3.60
N ARG A 56 7.96 6.84 4.38
CA ARG A 56 8.15 5.42 4.67
C ARG A 56 6.94 4.84 5.40
N VAL A 57 6.44 3.72 4.88
CA VAL A 57 5.33 2.93 5.46
C VAL A 57 5.75 1.51 5.84
N LEU A 58 6.98 1.10 5.49
CA LEU A 58 7.57 -0.15 5.97
C LEU A 58 7.65 -0.15 7.50
N GLY A 59 6.97 -1.10 8.15
CA GLY A 59 6.88 -1.20 9.60
C GLY A 59 5.72 -0.42 10.23
N ALA A 60 5.01 0.42 9.47
CA ALA A 60 3.85 1.16 9.97
C ALA A 60 2.66 0.21 10.18
N HIS A 61 1.81 0.51 11.16
CA HIS A 61 0.58 -0.26 11.38
C HIS A 61 -0.41 -0.09 10.22
N HIS A 62 -1.24 -1.11 10.00
CA HIS A 62 -2.18 -1.15 8.87
C HIS A 62 -3.06 0.09 8.74
N VAL A 63 -3.60 0.56 9.87
CA VAL A 63 -4.46 1.75 9.91
C VAL A 63 -3.72 3.00 9.43
N GLU A 64 -2.45 3.15 9.79
CA GLU A 64 -1.63 4.29 9.37
C GLU A 64 -1.36 4.26 7.86
N VAL A 65 -1.01 3.09 7.32
CA VAL A 65 -0.77 2.92 5.87
C VAL A 65 -2.02 3.28 5.07
N VAL A 66 -3.18 2.75 5.47
CA VAL A 66 -4.46 3.04 4.82
C VAL A 66 -4.81 4.53 4.93
N THR A 67 -4.58 5.14 6.09
CA THR A 67 -4.86 6.57 6.31
C THR A 67 -3.99 7.44 5.39
N ARG A 68 -2.70 7.14 5.29
CA ARG A 68 -1.77 7.85 4.39
C ARG A 68 -2.20 7.71 2.93
N LEU A 69 -2.56 6.50 2.48
CA LEU A 69 -3.02 6.26 1.11
C LEU A 69 -4.35 6.95 0.78
N ARG A 70 -5.23 7.15 1.76
CA ARG A 70 -6.47 7.92 1.58
C ARG A 70 -6.23 9.42 1.56
N ALA A 71 -5.19 9.90 2.26
CA ALA A 71 -4.87 11.32 2.36
C ALA A 71 -4.06 11.85 1.17
N VAL A 72 -3.38 10.99 0.41
CA VAL A 72 -2.59 11.44 -0.76
C VAL A 72 -3.46 11.93 -1.90
N LYS A 73 -3.02 13.04 -2.50
CA LYS A 73 -3.60 13.61 -3.71
C LYS A 73 -2.67 13.35 -4.89
N SER A 74 -3.23 13.39 -6.10
CA SER A 74 -2.44 13.27 -7.33
C SER A 74 -1.44 14.43 -7.46
N PRO A 75 -0.20 14.17 -7.92
CA PRO A 75 0.36 12.87 -8.28
C PRO A 75 0.70 12.01 -7.05
N VAL A 76 0.52 10.69 -7.19
CA VAL A 76 0.90 9.71 -6.16
C VAL A 76 2.11 8.90 -6.63
N LEU A 77 3.13 8.84 -5.78
CA LEU A 77 4.32 8.01 -5.96
C LEU A 77 4.30 6.89 -4.93
N LEU A 78 4.40 5.66 -5.40
CA LEU A 78 4.56 4.47 -4.57
C LEU A 78 5.96 3.91 -4.80
N VAL A 79 6.67 3.62 -3.72
CA VAL A 79 7.92 2.86 -3.77
C VAL A 79 7.59 1.44 -3.31
N VAL A 80 7.90 0.46 -4.15
CA VAL A 80 7.63 -0.95 -3.87
C VAL A 80 8.86 -1.82 -4.12
N VAL A 81 8.89 -3.01 -3.53
CA VAL A 81 9.87 -4.07 -3.83
C VAL A 81 9.13 -5.35 -4.21
N ARG A 82 9.78 -6.16 -5.06
CA ARG A 82 9.30 -7.44 -5.55
C ARG A 82 10.24 -8.56 -5.16
#